data_AF-A0A957YN07-F1
#
_entry.id   AF-A0A957YN07-F1
#
_cell.length_a   1.000
_cell.length_b   1.000
_cell.length_c   1.000
_cell.angle_alpha   90.00
_cell.angle_beta   90.00
_cell.angle_gamma   90.00
#
_symmetry.space_group_name_H-M   'P 1'
#
loop_
_entity.id
_entity.type
_entity.pdbx_description
1 polymer ?
#
loop_
_entity_poly.entity_id
_entity_poly.type
_entity_poly.pdbx_seq_one_letter_code
_entity_poly.pdbx_strand_id
1 'polypeptide(L)'
;MHHRISSWLIGICVCFGLFAFGDFPAHAQDEPPPAYTVFLPAVQGLRQPRLVIAAAHIDSARSGEADEAILLWNLDGQPHALAGWRLRGNSRTAVVPVTSTLTIPAYGSIWCAKEATAFASSFGFLPACEWTDTDPNVPDLVDGVPALTNSGGVLQVSAPDGAVIDTLLYGDTTSTASGWTGAAAQLYSRGVIPAQGQVWRRKIDPSTRLPVDSDRAADWAGDLSDLAWGRQVFFPGWRLWREPASNEVASSSANTVAAVGPDGLYAHVAAVLGAATQTVDLAIYTFEHPQLAQLLVDRAQQGVRVRLLVDGSPAGGVSDLERWCLAQLAAAGVEILWLDERDDAPTGYRPRYRFVHAKYAIVDGRTALVGSENFTLDAMPLPQGNLTPQGRRGFYLTTDAPPVVTEFERVFAADWQPDWSYDLRPFDAAVDGPPPDFVPETPPVEVWIDAPFAAPVTAAGEMRFAVLAAPDNTTRPDAALLAILARAGAGDEIHWVQLYEHKFWGDSTS
;
A
#
# COMPACT_ATOMS: atom_id res chain seq x y z
N MET A 1 -55.20 -12.64 -25.14
CA MET A 1 -54.53 -12.14 -23.92
C MET A 1 -53.15 -11.63 -24.31
N HIS A 2 -52.80 -10.47 -23.77
CA HIS A 2 -51.96 -9.45 -24.39
C HIS A 2 -50.46 -9.76 -24.47
N HIS A 3 -49.89 -9.17 -25.52
CA HIS A 3 -48.51 -9.12 -25.94
C HIS A 3 -47.71 -7.96 -25.31
N ARG A 4 -46.38 -8.15 -25.30
CA ARG A 4 -45.30 -7.25 -25.77
C ARG A 4 -44.46 -6.44 -24.77
N ILE A 5 -43.16 -6.66 -25.00
CA ILE A 5 -41.95 -5.86 -24.76
C ILE A 5 -42.13 -4.40 -25.23
N SER A 6 -41.52 -3.44 -24.52
CA SER A 6 -41.08 -2.18 -25.13
C SER A 6 -39.83 -1.59 -24.45
N SER A 7 -38.89 -1.18 -25.31
CA SER A 7 -37.71 -0.37 -25.05
C SER A 7 -38.01 1.08 -25.47
N TRP A 8 -37.45 2.09 -24.80
CA TRP A 8 -37.35 3.50 -25.23
C TRP A 8 -36.02 4.04 -24.64
N LEU A 9 -34.98 4.50 -25.34
CA LEU A 9 -34.81 5.56 -26.36
C LEU A 9 -35.34 6.94 -25.89
N ILE A 10 -34.43 7.72 -25.29
CA ILE A 10 -34.61 9.16 -25.05
C ILE A 10 -33.93 9.89 -26.22
N GLY A 11 -34.76 10.48 -27.08
CA GLY A 11 -34.36 11.33 -28.18
C GLY A 11 -34.11 12.78 -27.74
N ILE A 12 -33.10 13.37 -28.35
CA ILE A 12 -32.72 14.78 -28.30
C ILE A 12 -33.80 15.62 -29.00
N CYS A 13 -34.36 16.61 -28.29
CA CYS A 13 -35.25 17.62 -28.88
C CYS A 13 -34.44 18.86 -29.26
N VAL A 14 -34.22 19.07 -30.56
CA VAL A 14 -33.76 20.33 -31.14
C VAL A 14 -34.98 21.13 -31.56
N CYS A 15 -35.23 22.27 -30.91
CA CYS A 15 -36.25 23.23 -31.36
C CYS A 15 -35.58 24.33 -32.18
N PHE A 16 -35.89 24.37 -33.49
CA PHE A 16 -35.65 25.51 -34.36
C PHE A 16 -36.79 26.52 -34.19
N GLY A 17 -36.46 27.78 -33.87
CA GLY A 17 -37.41 28.89 -33.86
C GLY A 17 -37.35 29.70 -35.16
N LEU A 18 -38.49 29.82 -35.84
CA LEU A 18 -38.72 30.77 -36.94
C LEU A 18 -39.22 32.12 -36.40
N PHE A 19 -38.69 33.22 -36.94
CA PHE A 19 -39.13 34.59 -36.66
C PHE A 19 -40.36 34.98 -37.47
N ALA A 20 -41.26 35.75 -36.86
CA ALA A 20 -42.25 36.56 -37.56
C ALA A 20 -42.10 38.02 -37.12
N PHE A 21 -41.78 38.92 -38.05
CA PHE A 21 -41.80 40.36 -37.86
C PHE A 21 -43.21 40.86 -38.23
N GLY A 22 -43.88 41.53 -37.29
CA GLY A 22 -45.12 42.26 -37.52
C GLY A 22 -44.92 43.74 -37.19
N ASP A 23 -45.42 44.60 -38.06
CA ASP A 23 -45.30 46.06 -37.99
C ASP A 23 -45.88 46.66 -36.70
N PHE A 24 -45.17 47.67 -36.17
CA PHE A 24 -45.59 48.47 -35.02
C PHE A 24 -46.51 49.62 -35.44
N PRO A 25 -47.65 49.86 -34.75
CA PRO A 25 -48.27 51.17 -34.73
C PRO A 25 -47.68 52.05 -33.62
N ALA A 26 -47.53 53.33 -33.93
CA ALA A 26 -47.04 54.37 -33.04
C ALA A 26 -48.09 54.83 -32.01
N HIS A 27 -47.56 55.40 -30.92
CA HIS A 27 -48.17 56.25 -29.88
C HIS A 27 -48.96 55.60 -28.73
N ALA A 28 -48.42 55.69 -27.51
CA ALA A 28 -48.94 56.56 -26.45
C ALA A 28 -47.90 56.68 -25.30
N GLN A 29 -47.85 57.87 -24.68
CA GLN A 29 -46.93 58.24 -23.60
C GLN A 29 -47.42 57.78 -22.21
N ASP A 30 -46.46 57.77 -21.28
CA ASP A 30 -46.57 57.87 -19.81
C ASP A 30 -47.14 56.68 -19.00
N GLU A 31 -46.26 55.70 -18.74
CA GLU A 31 -46.27 54.95 -17.47
C GLU A 31 -44.86 54.89 -16.86
N PRO A 32 -44.69 55.06 -15.55
CA PRO A 32 -43.40 54.86 -14.89
C PRO A 32 -43.01 53.37 -14.96
N PRO A 33 -41.72 53.03 -15.10
CA PRO A 33 -41.30 51.64 -15.23
C PRO A 33 -41.71 50.86 -13.97
N PRO A 34 -42.17 49.60 -14.11
CA PRO A 34 -42.47 48.77 -12.96
C PRO A 34 -41.19 48.61 -12.12
N ALA A 35 -41.33 48.73 -10.80
CA ALA A 35 -40.24 48.45 -9.89
C ALA A 35 -39.80 46.99 -10.08
N TYR A 36 -38.67 46.78 -10.75
CA TYR A 36 -38.05 45.47 -10.82
C TYR A 36 -37.46 45.17 -9.45
N THR A 37 -38.14 44.34 -8.68
CA THR A 37 -37.50 43.66 -7.55
C THR A 37 -36.43 42.74 -8.14
N VAL A 38 -35.17 43.16 -8.03
CA VAL A 38 -34.04 42.28 -8.30
C VAL A 38 -34.02 41.23 -7.21
N PHE A 39 -34.54 40.04 -7.52
CA PHE A 39 -34.28 38.86 -6.72
C PHE A 39 -32.83 38.45 -7.00
N LEU A 40 -31.91 38.84 -6.10
CA LEU A 40 -30.62 38.16 -6.04
C LEU A 40 -30.93 36.68 -5.81
N PRO A 41 -30.31 35.74 -6.56
CA PRO A 41 -30.44 34.33 -6.22
C PRO A 41 -30.05 34.19 -4.76
N ALA A 42 -30.86 33.47 -3.98
CA ALA A 42 -30.47 33.08 -2.65
C ALA A 42 -29.15 32.31 -2.80
N VAL A 43 -28.04 32.96 -2.46
CA VAL A 43 -26.79 32.26 -2.20
C VAL A 43 -27.11 31.45 -0.96
N GLN A 44 -27.56 30.20 -1.16
CA GLN A 44 -27.42 29.19 -0.12
C GLN A 44 -25.96 29.34 0.33
N GLY A 45 -25.77 29.78 1.57
CA GLY A 45 -24.42 30.02 2.09
C GLY A 45 -23.56 28.85 1.70
N LEU A 46 -22.44 29.14 1.00
CA LEU A 46 -21.53 28.11 0.50
C LEU A 46 -21.31 27.13 1.65
N ARG A 47 -21.84 25.91 1.50
CA ARG A 47 -21.65 24.87 2.49
C ARG A 47 -20.16 24.79 2.71
N GLN A 48 -19.70 25.02 3.94
CA GLN A 48 -18.27 25.00 4.18
C GLN A 48 -17.73 23.61 3.76
N PRO A 49 -16.67 23.58 2.95
CA PRO A 49 -16.10 22.34 2.45
C PRO A 49 -15.65 21.48 3.61
N ARG A 50 -15.97 20.18 3.53
CA ARG A 50 -15.61 19.20 4.56
C ARG A 50 -14.23 18.63 4.24
N LEU A 51 -13.20 19.42 4.53
CA LEU A 51 -11.81 18.96 4.45
C LEU A 51 -11.34 18.53 5.84
N VAL A 52 -10.63 17.41 5.91
CA VAL A 52 -10.03 16.93 7.15
C VAL A 52 -8.54 16.66 6.97
N ILE A 53 -7.77 16.82 8.04
CA ILE A 53 -6.41 16.32 8.19
C ILE A 53 -6.55 14.81 8.42
N ALA A 54 -6.35 14.03 7.36
CA ALA A 54 -6.51 12.58 7.42
C ALA A 54 -5.24 11.85 7.86
N ALA A 55 -4.07 12.46 7.65
CA ALA A 55 -2.80 11.95 8.13
C ALA A 55 -1.76 13.07 8.28
N ALA A 56 -0.72 12.81 9.07
CA ALA A 56 0.43 13.70 9.20
C ALA A 56 1.70 12.89 9.50
N HIS A 57 2.78 13.16 8.77
CA HIS A 57 4.12 12.67 9.04
C HIS A 57 4.91 13.81 9.69
N ILE A 58 5.16 13.68 10.99
CA ILE A 58 5.61 14.78 11.86
C ILE A 58 7.04 14.50 12.35
N ASP A 59 7.21 13.53 13.24
CA ASP A 59 8.50 13.14 13.80
C ASP A 59 9.21 12.18 12.84
N SER A 60 9.77 12.71 11.75
CA SER A 60 10.45 11.89 10.75
C SER A 60 11.69 11.20 11.35
N ALA A 61 12.04 10.04 10.80
CA ALA A 61 13.31 9.41 11.11
C ALA A 61 14.50 10.17 10.47
N ARG A 62 14.25 10.85 9.34
CA ARG A 62 15.30 11.53 8.56
C ARG A 62 15.81 12.77 9.28
N SER A 63 17.12 12.97 9.27
CA SER A 63 17.74 14.19 9.80
C SER A 63 17.25 15.42 9.04
N GLY A 64 16.84 16.46 9.78
CA GLY A 64 16.23 17.67 9.21
C GLY A 64 14.77 17.51 8.77
N GLU A 65 14.25 16.28 8.81
CA GLU A 65 12.81 15.96 8.68
C GLU A 65 12.22 16.50 7.36
N ALA A 66 13.02 16.47 6.29
CA ALA A 66 12.67 17.03 4.98
C ALA A 66 11.44 16.38 4.33
N ASP A 67 11.05 15.17 4.76
CA ASP A 67 9.89 14.43 4.29
C ASP A 67 8.62 14.63 5.15
N GLU A 68 8.66 15.53 6.15
CA GLU A 68 7.47 15.98 6.89
C GLU A 68 6.32 16.34 5.96
N ALA A 69 5.11 15.89 6.27
CA ALA A 69 3.97 16.05 5.37
C ALA A 69 2.62 16.02 6.08
N ILE A 70 1.63 16.64 5.46
CA ILE A 70 0.23 16.66 5.91
C ILE A 70 -0.64 16.13 4.77
N LEU A 71 -1.51 15.18 5.07
CA LEU A 71 -2.52 14.67 4.16
C LEU A 71 -3.86 15.35 4.45
N LEU A 72 -4.40 16.03 3.46
CA LEU A 72 -5.77 16.54 3.47
C LEU A 72 -6.68 15.57 2.73
N TRP A 73 -7.90 15.38 3.21
CA TRP A 73 -8.93 14.57 2.56
C TRP A 73 -10.22 15.36 2.42
N ASN A 74 -10.78 15.37 1.21
CA ASN A 74 -12.07 15.94 0.90
C ASN A 74 -13.20 14.93 1.14
N LEU A 75 -14.11 15.23 2.08
CA LEU A 75 -15.26 14.38 2.39
C LEU A 75 -16.49 14.71 1.56
N ASP A 76 -16.42 15.69 0.65
CA ASP A 76 -17.51 16.06 -0.24
C ASP A 76 -17.39 15.35 -1.59
N GLY A 77 -18.54 15.16 -2.23
CA GLY A 77 -18.65 14.57 -3.57
C GLY A 77 -18.31 15.52 -4.71
N GLN A 78 -17.70 16.67 -4.43
CA GLN A 78 -17.25 17.65 -5.42
C GLN A 78 -15.80 18.05 -5.12
N PRO A 79 -14.97 18.30 -6.15
CA PRO A 79 -13.61 18.78 -5.94
C PRO A 79 -13.60 20.21 -5.35
N HIS A 80 -12.56 20.53 -4.58
CA HIS A 80 -12.39 21.85 -3.96
C HIS A 80 -11.08 22.51 -4.36
N ALA A 81 -11.16 23.77 -4.81
CA ALA A 81 -9.97 24.58 -5.05
C ALA A 81 -9.35 25.02 -3.72
N LEU A 82 -8.03 24.90 -3.60
CA LEU A 82 -7.30 25.20 -2.38
C LEU A 82 -6.66 26.59 -2.37
N ALA A 83 -6.88 27.43 -3.39
CA ALA A 83 -6.36 28.79 -3.43
C ALA A 83 -6.72 29.58 -2.15
N GLY A 84 -5.71 30.13 -1.46
CA GLY A 84 -5.86 30.91 -0.23
C GLY A 84 -6.07 30.08 1.05
N TRP A 85 -6.14 28.75 0.96
CA TRP A 85 -6.23 27.89 2.14
C TRP A 85 -4.94 27.88 2.95
N ARG A 86 -5.07 27.60 4.24
CA ARG A 86 -3.95 27.69 5.20
C ARG A 86 -3.76 26.39 5.95
N LEU A 87 -2.50 25.97 6.04
CA LEU A 87 -2.05 24.85 6.85
C LEU A 87 -1.17 25.39 7.96
N ARG A 88 -1.64 25.25 9.21
CA ARG A 88 -0.96 25.78 10.38
C ARG A 88 -0.45 24.63 11.24
N GLY A 89 0.84 24.65 11.53
CA GLY A 89 1.47 23.84 12.58
C GLY A 89 1.94 24.75 13.69
N ASN A 90 1.34 24.60 14.87
CA ASN A 90 1.63 25.41 16.06
C ASN A 90 1.61 26.93 15.76
N SER A 91 2.77 27.58 15.74
CA SER A 91 2.89 29.04 15.53
C SER A 91 3.15 29.45 14.08
N ARG A 92 3.34 28.50 13.15
CA ARG A 92 3.68 28.79 11.75
C ARG A 92 2.62 28.28 10.79
N THR A 93 2.49 28.98 9.67
CA THR A 93 1.46 28.73 8.66
C THR A 93 2.06 28.72 7.27
N ALA A 94 1.68 27.74 6.48
CA ALA A 94 1.83 27.72 5.03
C ALA A 94 0.50 28.06 4.37
N VAL A 95 0.56 28.79 3.26
CA VAL A 95 -0.63 29.27 2.53
C VAL A 95 -0.54 28.80 1.10
N VAL A 96 -1.62 28.21 0.59
CA VAL A 96 -1.73 27.91 -0.84
C VAL A 96 -1.92 29.23 -1.58
N PRO A 97 -1.07 29.60 -2.55
CA PRO A 97 -1.17 30.88 -3.24
C PRO A 97 -2.56 31.12 -3.82
N VAL A 98 -3.05 32.36 -3.76
CA VAL A 98 -4.36 32.72 -4.33
C VAL A 98 -4.43 32.53 -5.85
N THR A 99 -3.27 32.44 -6.51
CA THR A 99 -3.11 32.15 -7.94
C THR A 99 -2.99 30.66 -8.24
N SER A 100 -2.94 29.80 -7.22
CA SER A 100 -2.77 28.36 -7.38
C SER A 100 -4.00 27.72 -8.02
N THR A 101 -3.76 26.74 -8.89
CA THR A 101 -4.80 25.86 -9.45
C THR A 101 -4.95 24.55 -8.67
N LEU A 102 -4.22 24.41 -7.55
CA LEU A 102 -4.26 23.21 -6.72
C LEU A 102 -5.70 22.92 -6.27
N THR A 103 -6.13 21.70 -6.54
CA THR A 103 -7.50 21.23 -6.30
C THR A 103 -7.43 19.86 -5.63
N ILE A 104 -8.21 19.66 -4.57
CA ILE A 104 -8.39 18.34 -3.97
C ILE A 104 -9.60 17.64 -4.60
N PRO A 105 -9.46 16.40 -5.13
CA PRO A 105 -10.55 15.71 -5.81
C PRO A 105 -11.71 15.36 -4.88
N ALA A 106 -12.90 15.15 -5.44
CA ALA A 106 -14.07 14.65 -4.71
C ALA A 106 -13.75 13.31 -4.04
N TYR A 107 -14.09 13.17 -2.75
CA TYR A 107 -13.77 11.98 -1.93
C TYR A 107 -12.30 11.56 -1.92
N GLY A 108 -11.39 12.41 -2.40
CA GLY A 108 -9.98 12.09 -2.52
C GLY A 108 -9.12 12.92 -1.58
N SER A 109 -7.84 12.62 -1.62
CA SER A 109 -6.85 13.19 -0.71
C SER A 109 -5.64 13.69 -1.47
N ILE A 110 -4.90 14.61 -0.84
CA ILE A 110 -3.62 15.09 -1.33
C ILE A 110 -2.63 15.20 -0.18
N TRP A 111 -1.36 14.92 -0.49
CA TRP A 111 -0.25 15.22 0.40
C TRP A 111 0.33 16.59 0.07
N CYS A 112 0.68 17.32 1.11
CA CYS A 112 1.51 18.50 1.05
C CYS A 112 2.71 18.27 1.94
N ALA A 113 3.93 18.43 1.41
CA ALA A 113 5.16 18.04 2.10
C ALA A 113 6.17 19.17 2.20
N LYS A 114 7.21 18.94 3.00
CA LYS A 114 8.26 19.94 3.20
C LYS A 114 9.17 20.11 2.01
N GLU A 115 9.71 19.01 1.52
CA GLU A 115 10.44 18.93 0.27
C GLU A 115 9.83 17.77 -0.53
N ALA A 116 9.35 18.02 -1.74
CA ALA A 116 8.74 17.04 -2.61
C ALA A 116 9.68 15.87 -2.91
N THR A 117 10.94 16.17 -3.18
CA THR A 117 11.96 15.15 -3.48
C THR A 117 12.23 14.23 -2.27
N ALA A 118 12.37 14.80 -1.07
CA ALA A 118 12.53 14.02 0.15
C ALA A 118 11.28 13.17 0.45
N PHE A 119 10.08 13.77 0.38
CA PHE A 119 8.82 13.04 0.52
C PHE A 119 8.75 11.87 -0.44
N ALA A 120 9.06 12.08 -1.72
CA ALA A 120 8.94 11.05 -2.72
C ALA A 120 9.93 9.91 -2.52
N SER A 121 11.12 10.18 -1.97
CA SER A 121 12.05 9.09 -1.61
C SER A 121 11.61 8.27 -0.38
N SER A 122 10.79 8.84 0.51
CA SER A 122 10.22 8.13 1.67
C SER A 122 8.89 7.42 1.34
N PHE A 123 8.02 8.06 0.55
CA PHE A 123 6.66 7.57 0.23
C PHE A 123 6.55 6.87 -1.13
N GLY A 124 7.55 7.05 -2.00
CA GLY A 124 7.63 6.51 -3.35
C GLY A 124 7.02 7.40 -4.45
N PHE A 125 6.35 8.50 -4.11
CA PHE A 125 5.64 9.38 -5.06
C PHE A 125 5.72 10.84 -4.66
N LEU A 126 5.58 11.74 -5.64
CA LEU A 126 5.54 13.17 -5.39
C LEU A 126 4.27 13.59 -4.65
N PRO A 127 4.36 14.55 -3.70
CA PRO A 127 3.18 15.16 -3.09
C PRO A 127 2.47 16.07 -4.10
N ALA A 128 1.26 16.50 -3.78
CA ALA A 128 0.51 17.43 -4.63
C ALA A 128 0.94 18.89 -4.43
N CYS A 129 1.62 19.18 -3.32
CA CYS A 129 2.17 20.49 -3.04
C CYS A 129 3.39 20.40 -2.12
N GLU A 130 4.25 21.41 -2.13
CA GLU A 130 5.38 21.52 -1.22
C GLU A 130 5.47 22.92 -0.62
N TRP A 131 6.22 23.09 0.47
CA TRP A 131 6.48 24.44 1.04
C TRP A 131 7.95 24.87 0.96
N THR A 132 8.83 24.03 0.41
CA THR A 132 10.21 24.35 0.06
C THR A 132 10.41 23.93 -1.38
N ASP A 133 10.72 24.86 -2.28
CA ASP A 133 10.90 24.61 -3.72
C ASP A 133 12.04 23.60 -3.97
N THR A 134 11.68 22.34 -4.23
CA THR A 134 12.63 21.25 -4.52
C THR A 134 12.28 20.45 -5.76
N ASP A 135 11.02 20.48 -6.22
CA ASP A 135 10.61 19.90 -7.49
C ASP A 135 9.79 20.91 -8.32
N PRO A 136 10.25 21.28 -9.53
CA PRO A 136 9.60 22.31 -10.33
C PRO A 136 8.19 21.93 -10.82
N ASN A 137 7.77 20.67 -10.68
CA ASN A 137 6.44 20.20 -11.05
C ASN A 137 5.47 20.16 -9.86
N VAL A 138 5.95 20.40 -8.63
CA VAL A 138 5.14 20.41 -7.43
C VAL A 138 4.86 21.86 -7.03
N PRO A 139 3.58 22.28 -6.94
CA PRO A 139 3.23 23.64 -6.56
C PRO A 139 3.72 24.04 -5.16
N ASP A 140 4.34 25.21 -5.07
CA ASP A 140 4.79 25.79 -3.82
C ASP A 140 3.68 26.47 -3.01
N LEU A 141 3.72 26.25 -1.69
CA LEU A 141 3.04 27.03 -0.68
C LEU A 141 3.93 28.17 -0.22
N VAL A 142 3.28 29.26 0.21
CA VAL A 142 3.94 30.51 0.61
C VAL A 142 3.72 30.80 2.09
N ASP A 143 4.32 31.90 2.57
CA ASP A 143 4.22 32.43 3.93
C ASP A 143 4.82 31.58 5.06
N GLY A 144 5.45 30.44 4.74
CA GLY A 144 6.35 29.71 5.63
C GLY A 144 6.11 28.20 5.68
N VAL A 145 6.83 27.55 6.60
CA VAL A 145 6.78 26.10 6.86
C VAL A 145 5.98 25.84 8.14
N PRO A 146 4.94 24.98 8.13
CA PRO A 146 4.22 24.61 9.34
C PRO A 146 5.19 24.03 10.37
N ALA A 147 5.08 24.43 11.64
CA ALA A 147 5.96 23.91 12.69
C ALA A 147 5.37 22.62 13.26
N LEU A 148 5.82 21.46 12.78
CA LEU A 148 5.38 20.16 13.26
C LEU A 148 6.30 19.72 14.42
N THR A 149 5.89 19.98 15.66
CA THR A 149 6.71 19.64 16.83
C THR A 149 6.61 18.14 17.13
N ASN A 150 7.74 17.44 17.27
CA ASN A 150 7.80 15.98 17.41
C ASN A 150 7.08 15.46 18.67
N SER A 151 7.21 16.17 19.80
CA SER A 151 6.62 15.72 21.06
C SER A 151 5.09 15.82 21.07
N GLY A 152 4.54 16.81 20.35
CA GLY A 152 3.12 17.10 20.32
C GLY A 152 2.82 18.55 19.94
N GLY A 153 1.58 18.80 19.53
CA GLY A 153 1.17 20.14 19.10
C GLY A 153 -0.23 20.20 18.52
N VAL A 154 -0.50 21.32 17.84
CA VAL A 154 -1.76 21.57 17.13
C VAL A 154 -1.47 21.73 15.64
N LEU A 155 -2.18 20.95 14.83
CA LEU A 155 -2.27 21.14 13.38
C LEU A 155 -3.68 21.60 13.02
N GLN A 156 -3.79 22.60 12.16
CA GLN A 156 -5.08 23.12 11.72
C GLN A 156 -5.08 23.40 10.23
N VAL A 157 -6.20 23.10 9.59
CA VAL A 157 -6.52 23.58 8.25
C VAL A 157 -7.59 24.67 8.36
N SER A 158 -7.42 25.77 7.64
CA SER A 158 -8.36 26.88 7.66
C SER A 158 -8.67 27.39 6.27
N ALA A 159 -9.93 27.78 6.07
CA ALA A 159 -10.41 28.35 4.82
C ALA A 159 -9.80 29.75 4.57
N PRO A 160 -9.93 30.30 3.34
CA PRO A 160 -9.38 31.62 3.01
C PRO A 160 -9.90 32.76 3.89
N ASP A 161 -11.12 32.65 4.41
CA ASP A 161 -11.74 33.61 5.35
C ASP A 161 -11.21 33.49 6.79
N GLY A 162 -10.35 32.52 7.07
CA GLY A 162 -9.75 32.27 8.39
C GLY A 162 -10.56 31.32 9.28
N ALA A 163 -11.70 30.79 8.82
CA ALA A 163 -12.43 29.78 9.56
C ALA A 163 -11.61 28.49 9.67
N VAL A 164 -11.42 27.99 10.89
CA VAL A 164 -10.80 26.68 11.14
C VAL A 164 -11.78 25.59 10.68
N ILE A 165 -11.32 24.72 9.80
CA ILE A 165 -12.15 23.67 9.18
C ILE A 165 -11.92 22.32 9.87
N ASP A 166 -10.66 21.97 10.17
CA ASP A 166 -10.32 20.77 10.93
C ASP A 166 -9.06 21.02 11.77
N THR A 167 -8.95 20.29 12.88
CA THR A 167 -7.86 20.36 13.85
C THR A 167 -7.40 18.96 14.23
N LEU A 168 -6.08 18.77 14.29
CA LEU A 168 -5.45 17.64 14.95
C LEU A 168 -4.68 18.14 16.18
N LEU A 169 -5.10 17.71 17.36
CA LEU A 169 -4.33 17.82 18.59
C LEU A 169 -3.60 16.49 18.83
N TYR A 170 -2.26 16.49 18.90
CA TYR A 170 -1.47 15.25 18.89
C TYR A 170 -0.31 15.26 19.89
N GLY A 171 0.14 14.06 20.29
CA GLY A 171 1.32 13.87 21.14
C GLY A 171 1.09 14.27 22.59
N ASP A 172 2.09 14.87 23.23
CA ASP A 172 2.09 15.24 24.65
C ASP A 172 1.37 16.55 24.98
N THR A 173 0.80 17.21 23.96
CA THR A 173 0.13 18.49 24.14
C THR A 173 -1.06 18.39 25.08
N THR A 174 -1.17 19.37 25.97
CA THR A 174 -2.28 19.52 26.93
C THR A 174 -3.10 20.77 26.69
N SER A 175 -2.71 21.59 25.70
CA SER A 175 -3.45 22.79 25.32
C SER A 175 -4.75 22.43 24.62
N THR A 176 -5.79 23.22 24.82
CA THR A 176 -7.02 23.13 24.03
C THR A 176 -6.81 23.80 22.66
N ALA A 177 -7.54 23.31 21.65
CA ALA A 177 -7.56 23.88 20.31
C ALA A 177 -9.01 23.99 19.82
N SER A 178 -9.29 25.01 18.99
CA SER A 178 -10.62 25.17 18.37
C SER A 178 -10.88 24.00 17.42
N GLY A 179 -12.10 23.46 17.42
CA GLY A 179 -12.45 22.28 16.60
C GLY A 179 -11.85 20.97 17.12
N TRP A 180 -11.46 20.87 18.39
CA TRP A 180 -11.04 19.61 19.01
C TRP A 180 -11.62 19.44 20.41
N THR A 181 -12.02 18.22 20.75
CA THR A 181 -12.55 17.87 22.07
C THR A 181 -11.76 16.75 22.73
N GLY A 182 -11.35 16.97 23.99
CA GLY A 182 -10.72 15.94 24.80
C GLY A 182 -9.20 15.86 24.62
N ALA A 183 -8.63 14.68 24.89
CA ALA A 183 -7.19 14.46 24.88
C ALA A 183 -6.62 14.51 23.45
N ALA A 184 -5.31 14.73 23.36
CA ALA A 184 -4.55 14.64 22.12
C ALA A 184 -4.54 13.19 21.59
N ALA A 185 -4.62 13.04 20.27
CA ALA A 185 -4.38 11.78 19.60
C ALA A 185 -2.99 11.24 19.98
N GLN A 186 -2.85 9.92 20.03
CA GLN A 186 -1.59 9.23 20.28
C GLN A 186 -1.24 8.30 19.12
N LEU A 187 0.05 8.06 18.89
CA LEU A 187 0.54 6.95 18.07
C LEU A 187 0.51 5.64 18.87
N TYR A 188 0.49 4.51 18.15
CA TYR A 188 0.69 3.22 18.79
C TYR A 188 2.20 2.92 18.89
N SER A 189 2.78 3.10 20.09
CA SER A 189 4.17 2.76 20.38
C SER A 189 4.27 1.74 21.52
N ARG A 190 4.52 0.47 21.19
CA ARG A 190 4.67 -0.65 22.12
C ARG A 190 5.73 -1.64 21.61
N GLY A 191 6.48 -2.23 22.53
CA GLY A 191 7.51 -3.22 22.19
C GLY A 191 8.58 -2.65 21.26
N VAL A 192 8.75 -3.27 20.10
CA VAL A 192 9.74 -2.89 19.07
C VAL A 192 9.28 -1.77 18.13
N ILE A 193 8.07 -1.23 18.32
CA ILE A 193 7.48 -0.23 17.44
C ILE A 193 7.82 1.19 17.96
N PRO A 194 8.67 1.96 17.24
CA PRO A 194 9.04 3.32 17.64
C PRO A 194 7.93 4.31 17.33
N ALA A 195 7.82 5.41 18.09
CA ALA A 195 6.95 6.54 17.74
C ALA A 195 7.51 7.32 16.53
N GLN A 196 8.83 7.55 16.53
CA GLN A 196 9.53 8.21 15.43
C GLN A 196 9.34 7.46 14.09
N GLY A 197 9.14 8.24 13.04
CA GLY A 197 8.93 7.80 11.67
C GLY A 197 7.51 7.32 11.38
N GLN A 198 6.63 7.20 12.38
CA GLN A 198 5.24 6.83 12.14
C GLN A 198 4.45 7.99 11.53
N VAL A 199 3.52 7.63 10.66
CA VAL A 199 2.51 8.52 10.13
C VAL A 199 1.26 8.44 11.01
N TRP A 200 0.88 9.58 11.57
CA TRP A 200 -0.41 9.75 12.23
C TRP A 200 -1.50 9.55 11.18
N ARG A 201 -2.49 8.68 11.43
CA ARG A 201 -3.57 8.42 10.48
C ARG A 201 -4.93 8.33 11.16
N ARG A 202 -5.94 9.00 10.59
CA ARG A 202 -7.35 8.79 10.96
C ARG A 202 -7.80 7.38 10.54
N LYS A 203 -8.64 6.77 11.37
CA LYS A 203 -9.36 5.54 11.05
C LYS A 203 -10.27 5.80 9.85
N ILE A 204 -10.44 4.78 9.03
CA ILE A 204 -11.36 4.82 7.88
C ILE A 204 -12.63 4.07 8.27
N ASP A 205 -13.78 4.71 8.07
CA ASP A 205 -15.06 4.05 8.24
C ASP A 205 -15.21 2.98 7.14
N PRO A 206 -15.44 1.70 7.50
CA PRO A 206 -15.48 0.62 6.52
C PRO A 206 -16.69 0.71 5.57
N SER A 207 -17.78 1.37 5.99
CA SER A 207 -19.00 1.52 5.18
C SER A 207 -18.90 2.64 4.16
N THR A 208 -18.36 3.79 4.56
CA THR A 208 -18.24 4.97 3.69
C THR A 208 -16.91 5.03 2.95
N ARG A 209 -15.89 4.31 3.44
CA ARG A 209 -14.49 4.35 2.98
C ARG A 209 -13.85 5.74 3.11
N LEU A 210 -14.37 6.57 4.01
CA LEU A 210 -13.87 7.91 4.31
C LEU A 210 -13.29 7.97 5.73
N PRO A 211 -12.40 8.93 6.02
CA PRO A 211 -11.93 9.20 7.38
C PRO A 211 -13.07 9.43 8.37
N VAL A 212 -12.95 8.82 9.55
CA VAL A 212 -13.82 9.15 10.69
C VAL A 212 -13.40 10.50 11.26
N ASP A 213 -14.39 11.34 11.54
CA ASP A 213 -14.16 12.65 12.12
C ASP A 213 -15.23 13.03 13.13
N SER A 214 -14.84 12.98 14.40
CA SER A 214 -15.63 13.38 15.56
C SER A 214 -14.91 14.45 16.39
N ASP A 215 -13.85 15.05 15.84
CA ASP A 215 -12.94 16.00 16.47
C ASP A 215 -12.26 15.46 17.75
N ARG A 216 -11.88 14.17 17.77
CA ARG A 216 -11.33 13.51 18.97
C ARG A 216 -10.18 12.56 18.67
N ALA A 217 -9.41 12.24 19.71
CA ALA A 217 -8.35 11.23 19.67
C ALA A 217 -8.84 9.84 19.23
N ALA A 218 -10.11 9.49 19.49
CA ALA A 218 -10.71 8.21 19.10
C ALA A 218 -10.80 8.02 17.58
N ASP A 219 -10.69 9.10 16.81
CA ASP A 219 -10.70 9.05 15.34
C ASP A 219 -9.37 8.51 14.79
N TRP A 220 -8.32 8.41 15.61
CA TRP A 220 -6.95 8.12 15.17
C TRP A 220 -6.54 6.68 15.44
N ALA A 221 -5.80 6.10 14.52
CA ALA A 221 -5.50 4.68 14.50
C ALA A 221 -4.57 4.21 15.63
N GLY A 222 -3.92 5.12 16.36
CA GLY A 222 -3.17 4.80 17.57
C GLY A 222 -4.01 4.68 18.85
N ASP A 223 -5.33 4.89 18.75
CA ASP A 223 -6.28 4.73 19.86
C ASP A 223 -6.17 3.34 20.50
N LEU A 224 -5.85 3.30 21.79
CA LEU A 224 -5.67 2.05 22.54
C LEU A 224 -6.98 1.42 22.98
N SER A 225 -8.08 2.19 23.00
CA SER A 225 -9.39 1.71 23.42
C SER A 225 -10.11 0.91 22.34
N ASP A 226 -9.71 1.09 21.07
CA ASP A 226 -10.26 0.39 19.93
C ASP A 226 -9.38 -0.82 19.54
N LEU A 227 -9.95 -2.03 19.68
CA LEU A 227 -9.27 -3.28 19.34
C LEU A 227 -9.35 -3.62 17.86
N ALA A 228 -10.31 -3.03 17.13
CA ALA A 228 -10.54 -3.34 15.73
C ALA A 228 -9.75 -2.38 14.84
N TRP A 229 -9.97 -1.08 15.00
CA TRP A 229 -9.41 -0.05 14.13
C TRP A 229 -8.38 0.85 14.83
N GLY A 230 -8.15 0.63 16.12
CA GLY A 230 -7.05 1.23 16.88
C GLY A 230 -5.82 0.33 16.92
N ARG A 231 -4.77 0.78 17.63
CA ARG A 231 -3.48 0.06 17.78
C ARG A 231 -2.78 -0.28 16.45
N GLN A 232 -3.05 0.50 15.43
CA GLN A 232 -2.42 0.36 14.12
C GLN A 232 -1.27 1.36 13.98
N VAL A 233 -0.32 1.00 13.16
CA VAL A 233 0.87 1.80 12.86
C VAL A 233 0.96 1.96 11.36
N PHE A 234 1.54 3.05 10.92
CA PHE A 234 1.77 3.30 9.51
C PHE A 234 3.11 3.98 9.34
N PHE A 235 3.84 3.60 8.30
CA PHE A 235 5.13 4.20 7.96
C PHE A 235 5.12 4.68 6.51
N PRO A 236 5.98 5.66 6.17
CA PRO A 236 6.20 6.05 4.78
C PRO A 236 6.53 4.84 3.88
N GLY A 237 6.08 4.92 2.64
CA GLY A 237 6.35 3.94 1.59
C GLY A 237 5.52 2.66 1.65
N TRP A 238 4.66 2.49 2.67
CA TRP A 238 3.60 1.49 2.64
C TRP A 238 2.54 1.84 1.59
N ARG A 239 1.89 0.85 0.98
CA ARG A 239 1.03 1.07 -0.20
C ARG A 239 -0.25 1.85 0.10
N LEU A 240 -0.71 1.81 1.34
CA LEU A 240 -1.98 2.40 1.82
C LEU A 240 -2.10 3.92 1.62
N TRP A 241 -1.01 4.61 1.25
CA TRP A 241 -1.00 6.04 0.96
C TRP A 241 -1.43 6.39 -0.46
N ARG A 242 -1.39 5.44 -1.40
CA ARG A 242 -1.73 5.67 -2.81
C ARG A 242 -3.04 5.04 -3.21
N GLU A 243 -3.26 3.82 -2.73
CA GLU A 243 -4.41 3.01 -3.12
C GLU A 243 -5.09 2.48 -1.87
N PRO A 244 -6.43 2.54 -1.80
CA PRO A 244 -7.13 1.76 -0.79
C PRO A 244 -6.84 0.30 -1.09
N ALA A 245 -6.04 -0.38 -0.24
CA ALA A 245 -5.74 -1.79 -0.44
C ALA A 245 -7.04 -2.56 -0.74
N SER A 246 -7.13 -3.13 -1.94
CA SER A 246 -8.31 -3.86 -2.38
C SER A 246 -8.30 -5.18 -1.65
N ASN A 247 -9.24 -5.33 -0.72
CA ASN A 247 -9.43 -6.56 0.04
C ASN A 247 -10.72 -7.25 -0.40
N GLU A 248 -11.24 -6.88 -1.56
CA GLU A 248 -12.47 -7.45 -2.05
C GLU A 248 -12.21 -8.91 -2.38
N VAL A 249 -13.00 -9.78 -1.75
CA VAL A 249 -13.02 -11.19 -2.10
C VAL A 249 -13.52 -11.29 -3.52
N ALA A 250 -12.62 -11.59 -4.45
CA ALA A 250 -12.94 -11.69 -5.85
C ALA A 250 -13.31 -13.14 -6.20
N SER A 251 -14.46 -13.31 -6.83
CA SER A 251 -14.81 -14.59 -7.47
C SER A 251 -14.15 -14.67 -8.84
N SER A 252 -13.47 -15.77 -9.11
CA SER A 252 -12.93 -16.06 -10.45
C SER A 252 -12.99 -17.55 -10.72
N SER A 253 -13.26 -17.92 -11.97
CA SER A 253 -12.93 -19.27 -12.43
C SER A 253 -11.43 -19.35 -12.68
N ALA A 254 -10.79 -20.36 -12.08
CA ALA A 254 -9.35 -20.52 -12.14
C ALA A 254 -8.96 -21.99 -11.91
N ASN A 255 -7.75 -22.33 -12.32
CA ASN A 255 -7.03 -23.49 -11.84
C ASN A 255 -6.24 -23.08 -10.60
N THR A 256 -6.34 -23.88 -9.55
CA THR A 256 -5.57 -23.73 -8.31
C THR A 256 -4.88 -25.04 -7.99
N VAL A 257 -3.57 -24.98 -7.76
CA VAL A 257 -2.74 -26.13 -7.45
C VAL A 257 -2.12 -25.93 -6.07
N ALA A 258 -2.24 -26.93 -5.20
CA ALA A 258 -1.59 -26.97 -3.90
C ALA A 258 -0.49 -28.05 -3.92
N ALA A 259 0.76 -27.62 -3.80
CA ALA A 259 1.91 -28.50 -3.63
C ALA A 259 2.37 -28.47 -2.17
N VAL A 260 2.73 -29.64 -1.63
CA VAL A 260 3.13 -29.81 -0.23
C VAL A 260 4.58 -30.28 -0.16
N GLY A 261 5.37 -29.59 0.66
CA GLY A 261 6.77 -29.94 0.93
C GLY A 261 6.92 -30.94 2.08
N PRO A 262 8.05 -31.66 2.15
CA PRO A 262 9.14 -31.64 1.17
C PRO A 262 8.84 -32.44 -0.11
N ASP A 263 7.88 -33.35 -0.06
CA ASP A 263 7.59 -34.45 -1.00
C ASP A 263 7.38 -34.05 -2.47
N GLY A 264 6.68 -32.94 -2.75
CA GLY A 264 6.29 -32.55 -4.11
C GLY A 264 6.60 -31.10 -4.47
N LEU A 265 7.24 -30.36 -3.55
CA LEU A 265 7.33 -28.91 -3.66
C LEU A 265 8.30 -28.46 -4.76
N TYR A 266 9.51 -29.04 -4.78
CA TYR A 266 10.51 -28.74 -5.81
C TYR A 266 9.97 -28.96 -7.22
N ALA A 267 9.41 -30.14 -7.50
CA ALA A 267 8.96 -30.51 -8.84
C ALA A 267 7.88 -29.56 -9.37
N HIS A 268 6.93 -29.16 -8.51
CA HIS A 268 5.87 -28.22 -8.87
C HIS A 268 6.42 -26.81 -9.11
N VAL A 269 7.21 -26.27 -8.18
CA VAL A 269 7.78 -24.92 -8.30
C VAL A 269 8.70 -24.82 -9.52
N ALA A 270 9.58 -25.80 -9.74
CA ALA A 270 10.44 -25.87 -10.90
C ALA A 270 9.64 -25.94 -12.22
N ALA A 271 8.54 -26.70 -12.26
CA ALA A 271 7.70 -26.78 -13.45
C ALA A 271 7.02 -25.44 -13.77
N VAL A 272 6.52 -24.73 -12.76
CA VAL A 272 5.86 -23.42 -12.95
C VAL A 272 6.86 -22.36 -13.41
N LEU A 273 8.03 -22.25 -12.76
CA LEU A 273 9.07 -21.31 -13.15
C LEU A 273 9.67 -21.66 -14.53
N GLY A 274 9.84 -22.95 -14.80
CA GLY A 274 10.38 -23.44 -16.07
C GLY A 274 9.43 -23.22 -17.25
N ALA A 275 8.13 -23.05 -17.01
CA ALA A 275 7.15 -22.73 -18.04
C ALA A 275 7.13 -21.26 -18.47
N ALA A 276 7.91 -20.39 -17.81
CA ALA A 276 8.00 -18.97 -18.15
C ALA A 276 8.47 -18.75 -19.59
N THR A 277 7.81 -17.83 -20.28
CA THR A 277 8.11 -17.49 -21.68
C THR A 277 8.43 -16.00 -21.90
N GLN A 278 8.05 -15.14 -20.96
CA GLN A 278 8.21 -13.69 -21.07
C GLN A 278 8.80 -13.08 -19.80
N THR A 279 8.23 -13.37 -18.63
CA THR A 279 8.62 -12.71 -17.38
C THR A 279 8.55 -13.62 -16.16
N VAL A 280 9.43 -13.38 -15.20
CA VAL A 280 9.34 -13.91 -13.83
C VAL A 280 9.66 -12.77 -12.87
N ASP A 281 8.68 -12.42 -12.02
CA ASP A 281 8.87 -11.50 -10.90
C ASP A 281 8.80 -12.32 -9.60
N LEU A 282 9.89 -12.43 -8.85
CA LEU A 282 10.02 -13.27 -7.66
C LEU A 282 10.38 -12.41 -6.43
N ALA A 283 9.59 -12.51 -5.37
CA ALA A 283 9.94 -12.00 -4.05
C ALA A 283 10.13 -13.17 -3.08
N ILE A 284 11.31 -13.30 -2.50
CA ILE A 284 11.69 -14.43 -1.66
C ILE A 284 12.55 -13.96 -0.48
N TYR A 285 12.34 -14.52 0.70
CA TYR A 285 13.12 -14.15 1.88
C TYR A 285 14.57 -14.66 1.83
N THR A 286 14.78 -15.92 1.43
CA THR A 286 16.12 -16.46 1.12
C THR A 286 16.08 -17.34 -0.14
N PHE A 287 17.17 -17.34 -0.91
CA PHE A 287 17.36 -18.14 -2.12
C PHE A 287 18.66 -18.97 -2.04
N GLU A 288 18.56 -20.21 -1.59
CA GLU A 288 19.67 -21.14 -1.38
C GLU A 288 19.45 -22.48 -2.13
N HIS A 289 18.96 -22.41 -3.37
CA HIS A 289 18.65 -23.60 -4.17
C HIS A 289 19.32 -23.58 -5.56
N PRO A 290 20.47 -24.26 -5.73
CA PRO A 290 21.24 -24.24 -6.97
C PRO A 290 20.47 -24.64 -8.23
N GLN A 291 19.60 -25.65 -8.16
CA GLN A 291 18.84 -26.12 -9.34
C GLN A 291 17.74 -25.13 -9.76
N LEU A 292 17.10 -24.44 -8.81
CA LEU A 292 16.17 -23.36 -9.12
C LEU A 292 16.91 -22.13 -9.66
N ALA A 293 18.10 -21.83 -9.14
CA ALA A 293 18.96 -20.78 -9.69
C ALA A 293 19.34 -21.10 -11.15
N GLN A 294 19.84 -22.31 -11.42
CA GLN A 294 20.19 -22.74 -12.78
C GLN A 294 18.98 -22.71 -13.72
N LEU A 295 17.80 -23.12 -13.25
CA LEU A 295 16.58 -23.06 -14.05
C LEU A 295 16.23 -21.63 -14.46
N LEU A 296 16.32 -20.66 -13.53
CA LEU A 296 16.07 -19.25 -13.82
C LEU A 296 17.16 -18.64 -14.70
N VAL A 297 18.43 -19.05 -14.55
CA VAL A 297 19.52 -18.74 -15.47
C VAL A 297 19.17 -19.19 -16.89
N ASP A 298 18.71 -20.44 -17.05
CA ASP A 298 18.34 -20.99 -18.36
C ASP A 298 17.17 -20.22 -18.98
N ARG A 299 16.19 -19.77 -18.18
CA ARG A 299 15.08 -18.91 -18.66
C ARG A 299 15.59 -17.53 -19.07
N ALA A 300 16.44 -16.89 -18.27
CA ALA A 300 17.01 -15.58 -18.58
C ALA A 300 17.81 -15.62 -19.89
N GLN A 301 18.65 -16.65 -20.08
CA GLN A 301 19.41 -16.87 -21.32
C GLN A 301 18.51 -17.11 -22.55
N GLN A 302 17.28 -17.58 -22.34
CA GLN A 302 16.27 -17.74 -23.40
C GLN A 302 15.45 -16.47 -23.65
N GLY A 303 15.78 -15.35 -22.99
CA GLY A 303 15.14 -14.05 -23.20
C GLY A 303 13.96 -13.75 -22.29
N VAL A 304 13.70 -14.59 -21.27
CA VAL A 304 12.73 -14.29 -20.22
C VAL A 304 13.31 -13.20 -19.31
N ARG A 305 12.57 -12.11 -19.06
CA ARG A 305 12.98 -11.09 -18.10
C ARG A 305 12.71 -11.57 -16.69
N VAL A 306 13.75 -11.66 -15.86
CA VAL A 306 13.64 -12.14 -14.48
C VAL A 306 14.02 -11.01 -13.52
N ARG A 307 13.14 -10.72 -12.56
CA ARG A 307 13.37 -9.77 -11.45
C ARG A 307 13.25 -10.50 -10.11
N LEU A 308 14.25 -10.32 -9.24
CA LEU A 308 14.30 -10.90 -7.89
C LEU A 308 14.38 -9.80 -6.83
N LEU A 309 13.40 -9.77 -5.94
CA LEU A 309 13.46 -9.01 -4.69
C LEU A 309 13.79 -9.96 -3.54
N VAL A 310 14.94 -9.76 -2.89
CA VAL A 310 15.45 -10.65 -1.85
C VAL A 310 15.76 -9.84 -0.59
N ASP A 311 15.63 -10.43 0.60
CA ASP A 311 15.99 -9.76 1.84
C ASP A 311 17.51 -9.62 1.95
N GLY A 312 18.02 -8.40 2.21
CA GLY A 312 19.47 -8.18 2.33
C GLY A 312 20.05 -8.50 3.71
N SER A 313 19.21 -8.75 4.71
CA SER A 313 19.64 -9.04 6.09
C SER A 313 18.69 -10.04 6.77
N PRO A 314 18.50 -11.24 6.18
CA PRO A 314 17.63 -12.25 6.76
C PRO A 314 18.18 -12.72 8.12
N ALA A 315 17.32 -13.31 8.95
CA ALA A 315 17.71 -13.79 10.26
C ALA A 315 18.74 -14.93 10.10
N GLY A 316 19.95 -14.73 10.65
CA GLY A 316 21.09 -15.63 10.41
C GLY A 316 22.09 -15.12 9.37
N GLY A 317 21.77 -14.04 8.66
CA GLY A 317 22.60 -13.44 7.61
C GLY A 317 22.46 -14.15 6.26
N VAL A 318 23.03 -13.54 5.22
CA VAL A 318 23.09 -14.09 3.85
C VAL A 318 24.21 -15.13 3.77
N SER A 319 23.88 -16.37 3.44
CA SER A 319 24.84 -17.48 3.35
C SER A 319 25.67 -17.43 2.07
N ASP A 320 26.85 -18.08 2.06
CA ASP A 320 27.67 -18.18 0.84
C ASP A 320 26.94 -18.92 -0.29
N LEU A 321 26.05 -19.86 0.04
CA LEU A 321 25.22 -20.55 -0.95
C LEU A 321 24.21 -19.60 -1.60
N GLU A 322 23.58 -18.72 -0.83
CA GLU A 322 22.70 -17.68 -1.36
C GLU A 322 23.48 -16.70 -2.24
N ARG A 323 24.62 -16.20 -1.75
CA ARG A 323 25.52 -15.34 -2.53
C ARG A 323 25.90 -15.97 -3.85
N TRP A 324 26.24 -17.26 -3.84
CA TRP A 324 26.56 -18.01 -5.05
C TRP A 324 25.37 -18.11 -6.00
N CYS A 325 24.18 -18.47 -5.51
CA CYS A 325 22.96 -18.58 -6.34
C CYS A 325 22.64 -17.24 -7.01
N LEU A 326 22.67 -16.15 -6.25
CA LEU A 326 22.39 -14.81 -6.76
C LEU A 326 23.48 -14.32 -7.71
N ALA A 327 24.75 -14.65 -7.48
CA ALA A 327 25.84 -14.35 -8.42
C ALA A 327 25.66 -15.07 -9.76
N GLN A 328 25.19 -16.33 -9.78
CA GLN A 328 24.88 -17.04 -11.03
C GLN A 328 23.73 -16.37 -11.80
N LEU A 329 22.69 -15.95 -11.08
CA LEU A 329 21.54 -15.25 -11.65
C LEU A 329 21.94 -13.88 -12.22
N ALA A 330 22.69 -13.08 -11.45
CA ALA A 330 23.19 -11.78 -11.89
C ALA A 330 24.07 -11.92 -13.15
N ALA A 331 24.94 -12.93 -13.21
CA ALA A 331 25.77 -13.20 -14.39
C ALA A 331 24.95 -13.56 -15.65
N ALA A 332 23.72 -14.06 -15.49
CA ALA A 332 22.79 -14.33 -16.57
C ALA A 332 21.91 -13.13 -16.96
N GLY A 333 22.10 -11.96 -16.34
CA GLY A 333 21.32 -10.75 -16.60
C GLY A 333 20.00 -10.66 -15.84
N VAL A 334 19.82 -11.46 -14.79
CA VAL A 334 18.69 -11.31 -13.86
C VAL A 334 18.84 -10.02 -13.07
N GLU A 335 17.76 -9.23 -12.98
CA GLU A 335 17.72 -8.02 -12.16
C GLU A 335 17.48 -8.42 -10.70
N ILE A 336 18.40 -8.08 -9.80
CA ILE A 336 18.32 -8.45 -8.38
C ILE A 336 18.40 -7.18 -7.54
N LEU A 337 17.38 -6.98 -6.69
CA LEU A 337 17.38 -5.96 -5.65
C LEU A 337 17.35 -6.63 -4.28
N TRP A 338 18.28 -6.20 -3.42
CA TRP A 338 18.18 -6.42 -1.99
C TRP A 338 17.19 -5.42 -1.39
N LEU A 339 16.31 -5.88 -0.50
CA LEU A 339 15.76 -4.99 0.52
C LEU A 339 16.85 -4.76 1.56
N ASP A 340 17.63 -3.71 1.31
CA ASP A 340 18.79 -3.30 2.09
C ASP A 340 19.03 -1.81 1.86
N GLU A 341 19.51 -1.12 2.88
CA GLU A 341 19.76 0.31 2.79
C GLU A 341 20.96 0.57 1.87
N ARG A 342 20.80 1.50 0.93
CA ARG A 342 21.88 1.95 0.05
C ARG A 342 22.86 2.85 0.82
N ASP A 343 24.12 2.78 0.44
CA ASP A 343 25.18 3.61 1.05
C ASP A 343 24.95 5.13 0.88
N ASP A 344 24.16 5.54 -0.11
CA ASP A 344 23.80 6.93 -0.35
C ASP A 344 22.47 7.34 0.30
N ALA A 345 21.92 6.51 1.18
CA ALA A 345 20.75 6.84 1.96
C ALA A 345 21.00 8.07 2.86
N PRO A 346 20.02 8.97 2.98
CA PRO A 346 20.11 10.14 3.85
C PRO A 346 20.21 9.73 5.32
N THR A 347 20.93 10.49 6.14
CA THR A 347 21.07 10.18 7.57
C THR A 347 19.71 10.06 8.26
N GLY A 348 19.49 8.93 8.96
CA GLY A 348 18.22 8.64 9.62
C GLY A 348 17.14 8.12 8.67
N TYR A 349 17.48 7.75 7.44
CA TYR A 349 16.56 7.03 6.57
C TYR A 349 16.00 5.80 7.29
N ARG A 350 14.72 5.54 7.05
CA ARG A 350 14.04 4.37 7.61
C ARG A 350 13.53 3.53 6.46
N PRO A 351 13.99 2.29 6.31
CA PRO A 351 13.43 1.36 5.35
C PRO A 351 11.91 1.20 5.50
N ARG A 352 11.21 1.04 4.38
CA ARG A 352 9.75 0.88 4.34
C ARG A 352 9.35 -0.38 5.10
N TYR A 353 10.11 -1.45 4.92
CA TYR A 353 9.91 -2.72 5.57
C TYR A 353 11.15 -3.15 6.35
N ARG A 354 10.94 -3.91 7.43
CA ARG A 354 12.05 -4.52 8.17
C ARG A 354 12.61 -5.74 7.44
N PHE A 355 11.75 -6.48 6.73
CA PHE A 355 12.08 -7.69 6.01
C PHE A 355 11.18 -7.87 4.79
N VAL A 356 11.69 -8.49 3.72
CA VAL A 356 10.87 -9.12 2.68
C VAL A 356 10.66 -10.58 3.05
N HIS A 357 9.77 -10.84 4.03
CA HIS A 357 9.47 -12.21 4.45
C HIS A 357 8.45 -12.91 3.52
N ALA A 358 8.22 -12.37 2.33
CA ALA A 358 7.29 -12.92 1.34
C ALA A 358 7.94 -14.06 0.54
N LYS A 359 7.11 -14.94 -0.02
CA LYS A 359 7.52 -16.04 -0.90
C LYS A 359 6.48 -16.20 -1.98
N TYR A 360 6.63 -15.43 -3.06
CA TYR A 360 5.72 -15.50 -4.19
C TYR A 360 6.43 -15.18 -5.49
N ALA A 361 5.87 -15.66 -6.59
CA ALA A 361 6.27 -15.20 -7.91
C ALA A 361 5.08 -15.01 -8.85
N ILE A 362 5.26 -14.13 -9.82
CA ILE A 362 4.38 -13.95 -10.96
C ILE A 362 5.12 -14.42 -12.22
N VAL A 363 4.52 -15.37 -12.94
CA VAL A 363 5.06 -15.90 -14.20
C VAL A 363 4.19 -15.41 -15.35
N ASP A 364 4.83 -14.74 -16.31
CA ASP A 364 4.24 -14.18 -17.54
C ASP A 364 3.01 -13.27 -17.35
N GLY A 365 2.78 -12.72 -16.14
CA GLY A 365 1.55 -12.00 -15.82
C GLY A 365 0.28 -12.87 -15.90
N ARG A 366 0.43 -14.20 -15.76
CA ARG A 366 -0.66 -15.17 -15.94
C ARG A 366 -0.80 -16.16 -14.79
N THR A 367 0.27 -16.41 -14.05
CA THR A 367 0.28 -17.40 -12.97
C THR A 367 0.98 -16.82 -11.77
N ALA A 368 0.29 -16.84 -10.63
CA ALA A 368 0.87 -16.48 -9.35
C ALA A 368 1.13 -17.75 -8.54
N LEU A 369 2.27 -17.81 -7.86
CA LEU A 369 2.58 -18.81 -6.84
C LEU A 369 2.89 -18.10 -5.53
N VAL A 370 2.40 -18.61 -4.40
CA VAL A 370 2.65 -18.08 -3.06
C VAL A 370 2.75 -19.23 -2.07
N GLY A 371 3.69 -19.17 -1.13
CA GLY A 371 3.94 -20.27 -0.22
C GLY A 371 4.53 -19.90 1.13
N SER A 372 4.75 -20.93 1.95
CA SER A 372 5.34 -20.81 3.29
C SER A 372 6.87 -20.90 3.30
N GLU A 373 7.45 -21.57 2.30
CA GLU A 373 8.86 -21.95 2.31
C GLU A 373 9.73 -21.07 1.42
N ASN A 374 10.96 -20.83 1.88
CA ASN A 374 12.04 -20.26 1.08
C ASN A 374 12.46 -21.20 -0.05
N PHE A 375 13.27 -20.69 -0.99
CA PHE A 375 13.88 -21.53 -2.02
C PHE A 375 15.18 -22.12 -1.47
N THR A 376 15.08 -23.12 -0.61
CA THR A 376 16.21 -23.79 0.04
C THR A 376 16.16 -25.30 -0.17
N LEU A 377 17.31 -25.96 -0.14
CA LEU A 377 17.38 -27.42 -0.35
C LEU A 377 16.69 -28.23 0.76
N ASP A 378 16.59 -27.72 1.99
CA ASP A 378 15.90 -28.39 3.10
C ASP A 378 14.37 -28.22 3.04
N ALA A 379 13.87 -27.16 2.38
CA ALA A 379 12.44 -26.98 2.14
C ALA A 379 11.95 -27.64 0.84
N MET A 380 12.80 -27.68 -0.18
CA MET A 380 12.52 -28.24 -1.50
C MET A 380 13.61 -29.24 -1.90
N PRO A 381 13.81 -30.33 -1.16
CA PRO A 381 14.86 -31.28 -1.50
C PRO A 381 14.57 -31.97 -2.85
N LEU A 382 15.64 -32.36 -3.54
CA LEU A 382 15.51 -33.08 -4.80
C LEU A 382 15.00 -34.51 -4.55
N PRO A 383 13.90 -34.94 -5.19
CA PRO A 383 13.36 -36.28 -4.98
C PRO A 383 14.21 -37.35 -5.68
N GLN A 384 14.16 -38.58 -5.15
CA GLN A 384 14.73 -39.77 -5.78
C GLN A 384 13.64 -40.84 -5.94
N GLY A 385 13.03 -40.88 -7.13
CA GLY A 385 11.86 -41.73 -7.36
C GLY A 385 10.69 -41.30 -6.48
N ASN A 386 10.16 -42.22 -5.67
CA ASN A 386 9.08 -41.95 -4.71
C ASN A 386 9.59 -41.60 -3.29
N LEU A 387 10.89 -41.38 -3.16
CA LEU A 387 11.53 -41.00 -1.91
C LEU A 387 11.88 -39.52 -1.91
N THR A 388 11.77 -38.90 -0.75
CA THR A 388 12.22 -37.53 -0.52
C THR A 388 13.17 -37.51 0.69
N PRO A 389 14.23 -36.69 0.68
CA PRO A 389 15.02 -36.42 1.86
C PRO A 389 14.16 -35.87 3.00
N GLN A 390 14.59 -36.09 4.24
CA GLN A 390 14.01 -35.35 5.36
C GLN A 390 14.16 -33.84 5.11
N GLY A 391 13.06 -33.12 5.24
CA GLY A 391 12.99 -31.68 4.97
C GLY A 391 11.89 -30.99 5.77
N ARG A 392 11.59 -29.76 5.41
CA ARG A 392 10.60 -28.91 6.10
C ARG A 392 9.21 -29.10 5.53
N ARG A 393 8.21 -29.14 6.42
CA ARG A 393 6.80 -29.18 6.02
C ARG A 393 6.36 -27.75 5.68
N GLY A 394 5.87 -27.58 4.46
CA GLY A 394 5.31 -26.33 3.98
C GLY A 394 4.45 -26.54 2.73
N PHE A 395 4.03 -25.46 2.10
CA PHE A 395 3.20 -25.54 0.90
C PHE A 395 3.39 -24.34 -0.03
N TYR A 396 3.03 -24.55 -1.30
CA TYR A 396 2.81 -23.48 -2.27
C TYR A 396 1.42 -23.66 -2.89
N LEU A 397 0.70 -22.54 -3.00
CA LEU A 397 -0.50 -22.40 -3.81
C LEU A 397 -0.12 -21.73 -5.12
N THR A 398 -0.59 -22.27 -6.23
CA THR A 398 -0.42 -21.68 -7.56
C THR A 398 -1.77 -21.49 -8.20
N THR A 399 -2.01 -20.35 -8.84
CA THR A 399 -3.27 -20.09 -9.53
C THR A 399 -3.11 -19.18 -10.74
N ASP A 400 -3.99 -19.36 -11.72
CA ASP A 400 -4.16 -18.47 -12.87
C ASP A 400 -5.31 -17.45 -12.68
N ALA A 401 -5.87 -17.34 -11.47
CA ALA A 401 -6.93 -16.40 -11.16
C ALA A 401 -6.51 -14.94 -11.43
N PRO A 402 -7.10 -14.23 -12.41
CA PRO A 402 -6.75 -12.85 -12.71
C PRO A 402 -6.75 -11.88 -11.52
N PRO A 403 -7.71 -11.92 -10.56
CA PRO A 403 -7.66 -11.02 -9.41
C PRO A 403 -6.47 -11.29 -8.48
N VAL A 404 -5.99 -12.54 -8.39
CA VAL A 404 -4.80 -12.88 -7.60
C VAL A 404 -3.53 -12.41 -8.30
N VAL A 405 -3.40 -12.70 -9.59
CA VAL A 405 -2.25 -12.29 -10.40
C VAL A 405 -2.11 -10.77 -10.41
N THR A 406 -3.20 -10.04 -10.69
CA THR A 406 -3.20 -8.57 -10.71
C THR A 406 -2.78 -7.99 -9.37
N GLU A 407 -3.22 -8.57 -8.25
CA GLU A 407 -2.89 -8.06 -6.94
C GLU A 407 -1.41 -8.33 -6.58
N PHE A 408 -0.87 -9.50 -6.94
CA PHE A 408 0.57 -9.74 -6.78
C PHE A 408 1.43 -8.85 -7.70
N GLU A 409 0.99 -8.55 -8.92
CA GLU A 409 1.66 -7.57 -9.78
C GLU A 409 1.67 -6.18 -9.15
N ARG A 410 0.56 -5.76 -8.53
CA ARG A 410 0.49 -4.49 -7.79
C ARG A 410 1.40 -4.46 -6.58
N VAL A 411 1.43 -5.54 -5.78
CA VAL A 411 2.34 -5.65 -4.62
C VAL A 411 3.78 -5.59 -5.09
N PHE A 412 4.16 -6.40 -6.09
CA PHE A 412 5.52 -6.40 -6.61
C PHE A 412 5.92 -5.05 -7.18
N ALA A 413 5.04 -4.36 -7.93
CA ALA A 413 5.32 -3.03 -8.45
C ALA A 413 5.41 -1.95 -7.35
N ALA A 414 4.69 -2.10 -6.24
CA ALA A 414 4.81 -1.22 -5.08
C ALA A 414 6.15 -1.41 -4.36
N ASP A 415 6.61 -2.66 -4.26
CA ASP A 415 7.86 -2.99 -3.58
C ASP A 415 9.09 -2.72 -4.46
N TRP A 416 8.98 -2.92 -5.78
CA TRP A 416 10.03 -2.68 -6.79
C TRP A 416 10.08 -1.22 -7.25
N GLN A 417 10.62 -0.33 -6.40
CA GLN A 417 10.75 1.10 -6.70
C GLN A 417 12.19 1.63 -6.51
N PRO A 418 13.19 1.08 -7.22
CA PRO A 418 14.61 1.42 -7.00
C PRO A 418 14.95 2.89 -7.30
N ASP A 419 14.13 3.57 -8.10
CA ASP A 419 14.31 5.00 -8.43
C ASP A 419 13.87 5.94 -7.31
N TRP A 420 13.01 5.46 -6.40
CA TRP A 420 12.47 6.26 -5.31
C TRP A 420 13.07 5.86 -3.97
N SER A 421 13.21 4.57 -3.71
CA SER A 421 13.47 4.07 -2.36
C SER A 421 14.94 3.75 -2.12
N TYR A 422 15.49 4.30 -1.03
CA TYR A 422 16.86 4.02 -0.60
C TYR A 422 17.01 2.67 0.11
N ASP A 423 15.91 1.94 0.38
CA ASP A 423 15.92 0.57 0.91
C ASP A 423 15.98 -0.53 -0.17
N LEU A 424 16.29 -0.15 -1.40
CA LEU A 424 16.48 -1.08 -2.50
C LEU A 424 17.87 -0.93 -3.08
N ARG A 425 18.77 -1.83 -2.71
CA ARG A 425 20.15 -1.86 -3.17
C ARG A 425 20.31 -2.90 -4.28
N PRO A 426 20.73 -2.51 -5.51
CA PRO A 426 21.08 -3.50 -6.53
C PRO A 426 22.16 -4.46 -6.04
N PHE A 427 22.04 -5.74 -6.42
CA PHE A 427 23.07 -6.74 -6.15
C PHE A 427 24.36 -6.39 -6.92
N ASP A 428 25.49 -6.35 -6.21
CA ASP A 428 26.82 -6.17 -6.81
C ASP A 428 27.64 -7.44 -6.60
N ALA A 429 27.90 -8.20 -7.68
CA ALA A 429 28.66 -9.44 -7.60
C ALA A 429 30.09 -9.29 -7.03
N ALA A 430 30.70 -8.09 -7.09
CA ALA A 430 32.02 -7.84 -6.53
C ALA A 430 32.01 -7.73 -4.99
N VAL A 431 30.88 -7.34 -4.42
CA VAL A 431 30.70 -7.09 -2.99
C VAL A 431 29.84 -8.17 -2.33
N ASP A 432 28.75 -8.55 -2.99
CA ASP A 432 27.74 -9.47 -2.50
C ASP A 432 28.00 -10.92 -2.90
N GLY A 433 28.90 -11.17 -3.86
CA GLY A 433 29.25 -12.50 -4.34
C GLY A 433 29.85 -13.41 -3.25
N PRO A 434 29.87 -14.73 -3.49
CA PRO A 434 30.46 -15.67 -2.55
C PRO A 434 31.99 -15.53 -2.52
N PRO A 435 32.67 -16.14 -1.53
CA PRO A 435 34.13 -16.31 -1.58
C PRO A 435 34.59 -16.90 -2.92
N PRO A 436 35.74 -16.49 -3.49
CA PRO A 436 36.17 -16.93 -4.83
C PRO A 436 36.35 -18.44 -5.02
N ASP A 437 36.61 -19.16 -3.94
CA ASP A 437 36.80 -20.62 -3.90
C ASP A 437 35.55 -21.38 -3.41
N PHE A 438 34.44 -20.67 -3.18
CA PHE A 438 33.20 -21.31 -2.77
C PHE A 438 32.64 -22.21 -3.86
N VAL A 439 32.33 -23.45 -3.47
CA VAL A 439 31.65 -24.43 -4.31
C VAL A 439 30.41 -24.88 -3.55
N PRO A 440 29.20 -24.78 -4.14
CA PRO A 440 28.00 -25.33 -3.53
C PRO A 440 28.16 -26.82 -3.23
N GLU A 441 28.05 -27.18 -1.95
CA GLU A 441 27.98 -28.57 -1.54
C GLU A 441 26.52 -29.03 -1.58
N THR A 442 26.28 -30.24 -2.09
CA THR A 442 25.00 -30.91 -1.87
C THR A 442 25.04 -31.51 -0.48
N PRO A 443 24.15 -31.11 0.46
CA PRO A 443 24.12 -31.68 1.79
C PRO A 443 23.95 -33.21 1.68
N PRO A 444 24.70 -34.01 2.46
CA PRO A 444 24.48 -35.45 2.48
C PRO A 444 23.06 -35.75 2.97
N VAL A 445 22.32 -36.55 2.21
CA VAL A 445 20.99 -37.01 2.65
C VAL A 445 21.17 -38.20 3.57
N GLU A 446 20.99 -37.99 4.87
CA GLU A 446 21.11 -39.04 5.88
C GLU A 446 19.91 -39.99 5.90
N VAL A 447 18.70 -39.46 5.62
CA VAL A 447 17.45 -40.22 5.71
C VAL A 447 16.55 -39.90 4.53
N TRP A 448 16.11 -40.96 3.84
CA TRP A 448 15.08 -40.93 2.81
C TRP A 448 13.77 -41.47 3.41
N ILE A 449 12.67 -40.77 3.15
CA ILE A 449 11.33 -41.18 3.58
C ILE A 449 10.41 -41.30 2.38
N ASP A 450 9.33 -42.08 2.54
CA ASP A 450 8.25 -42.10 1.56
C ASP A 450 7.69 -40.69 1.37
N ALA A 451 7.37 -40.33 0.12
CA ALA A 451 6.84 -39.03 -0.27
C ALA A 451 5.32 -39.11 -0.55
N PRO A 452 4.45 -39.25 0.47
CA PRO A 452 3.00 -39.43 0.28
C PRO A 452 2.32 -38.24 -0.41
N PHE A 453 2.94 -37.04 -0.40
CA PHE A 453 2.42 -35.83 -1.04
C PHE A 453 3.18 -35.42 -2.31
N ALA A 454 3.80 -36.36 -3.02
CA ALA A 454 4.59 -36.08 -4.22
C ALA A 454 3.78 -35.47 -5.38
N ALA A 455 2.49 -35.79 -5.49
CA ALA A 455 1.60 -35.21 -6.49
C ALA A 455 0.84 -34.01 -5.90
N PRO A 456 0.83 -32.84 -6.57
CA PRO A 456 0.08 -31.71 -6.10
C PRO A 456 -1.43 -31.94 -6.27
N VAL A 457 -2.23 -31.31 -5.41
CA VAL A 457 -3.68 -31.34 -5.49
C VAL A 457 -4.13 -30.21 -6.41
N THR A 458 -4.90 -30.53 -7.45
CA THR A 458 -5.44 -29.55 -8.40
C THR A 458 -6.94 -29.42 -8.24
N ALA A 459 -7.43 -28.19 -8.20
CA ALA A 459 -8.84 -27.85 -8.26
C ALA A 459 -9.06 -26.82 -9.37
N ALA A 460 -10.13 -26.99 -10.14
CA ALA A 460 -10.53 -26.07 -11.19
C ALA A 460 -12.00 -25.71 -11.03
N GLY A 461 -12.34 -24.43 -11.22
CA GLY A 461 -13.71 -23.96 -11.11
C GLY A 461 -13.80 -22.54 -10.56
N GLU A 462 -15.01 -22.09 -10.28
CA GLU A 462 -15.24 -20.81 -9.64
C GLU A 462 -14.84 -20.89 -8.16
N MET A 463 -13.94 -19.99 -7.75
CA MET A 463 -13.43 -19.88 -6.39
C MET A 463 -13.42 -18.42 -5.95
N ARG A 464 -13.37 -18.22 -4.64
CA ARG A 464 -13.26 -16.90 -4.01
C ARG A 464 -11.84 -16.70 -3.49
N PHE A 465 -11.20 -15.63 -3.92
CA PHE A 465 -9.82 -15.31 -3.56
C PHE A 465 -9.73 -14.03 -2.75
N ALA A 466 -8.81 -14.01 -1.79
CA ALA A 466 -8.38 -12.81 -1.09
C ALA A 466 -6.86 -12.87 -0.96
N VAL A 467 -6.17 -11.83 -1.42
CA VAL A 467 -4.72 -11.72 -1.26
C VAL A 467 -4.46 -10.87 -0.02
N LEU A 468 -3.68 -11.43 0.90
CA LEU A 468 -3.30 -10.78 2.13
C LEU A 468 -1.81 -10.39 2.05
N ALA A 469 -1.54 -9.08 2.06
CA ALA A 469 -0.21 -8.50 2.04
C ALA A 469 -0.01 -7.69 3.33
N ALA A 470 0.98 -8.09 4.14
CA ALA A 470 1.40 -7.31 5.30
C ALA A 470 2.48 -6.31 4.88
N PRO A 471 2.48 -5.09 5.44
CA PRO A 471 1.58 -4.59 6.49
C PRO A 471 0.30 -3.95 5.96
N ASP A 472 0.11 -3.90 4.64
CA ASP A 472 -0.97 -3.14 4.00
C ASP A 472 -2.36 -3.53 4.49
N ASN A 473 -2.72 -4.81 4.36
CA ASN A 473 -4.13 -5.17 4.45
C ASN A 473 -4.43 -6.28 5.45
N THR A 474 -3.43 -6.98 5.98
CA THR A 474 -3.60 -8.17 6.83
C THR A 474 -4.34 -7.91 8.14
N THR A 475 -4.20 -6.71 8.70
CA THR A 475 -4.81 -6.32 9.99
C THR A 475 -6.17 -5.63 9.85
N ARG A 476 -6.70 -5.50 8.62
CA ARG A 476 -7.99 -4.85 8.40
C ARG A 476 -9.16 -5.70 8.95
N PRO A 477 -9.95 -5.17 9.90
CA PRO A 477 -11.06 -5.92 10.50
C PRO A 477 -12.17 -6.31 9.52
N ASP A 478 -12.35 -5.53 8.45
CA ASP A 478 -13.49 -5.65 7.54
C ASP A 478 -13.27 -6.60 6.35
N ALA A 479 -12.02 -6.90 6.01
CA ALA A 479 -11.75 -7.57 4.73
C ALA A 479 -10.51 -8.48 4.70
N ALA A 480 -9.82 -8.65 5.83
CA ALA A 480 -8.57 -9.43 5.90
C ALA A 480 -8.72 -10.72 6.72
N LEU A 481 -7.62 -11.17 7.33
CA LEU A 481 -7.60 -12.36 8.18
C LEU A 481 -8.71 -12.34 9.24
N LEU A 482 -8.91 -11.20 9.92
CA LEU A 482 -9.96 -11.05 10.93
C LEU A 482 -11.37 -11.24 10.34
N ALA A 483 -11.64 -10.68 9.16
CA ALA A 483 -12.92 -10.84 8.48
C ALA A 483 -13.15 -12.26 7.98
N ILE A 484 -12.09 -12.96 7.57
CA ILE A 484 -12.15 -14.37 7.19
C ILE A 484 -12.47 -15.23 8.41
N LEU A 485 -11.76 -15.03 9.53
CA LEU A 485 -12.00 -15.73 10.79
C LEU A 485 -13.40 -15.47 11.33
N ALA A 486 -13.90 -14.24 11.23
CA ALA A 486 -15.23 -13.84 11.69
C ALA A 486 -16.39 -14.49 10.89
N ARG A 487 -16.11 -15.17 9.77
CA ARG A 487 -17.12 -15.95 9.03
C ARG A 487 -17.45 -17.28 9.67
N ALA A 488 -16.57 -17.80 10.53
CA ALA A 488 -16.83 -19.06 11.23
C ALA A 488 -18.02 -18.90 12.18
N GLY A 489 -19.04 -19.73 11.99
CA GLY A 489 -20.26 -19.76 12.78
C GLY A 489 -20.21 -20.77 13.93
N ALA A 490 -21.31 -20.86 14.67
CA ALA A 490 -21.47 -21.87 15.70
C ALA A 490 -21.45 -23.28 15.07
N GLY A 491 -20.45 -24.09 15.45
CA GLY A 491 -20.26 -25.46 14.95
C GLY A 491 -19.22 -25.61 13.84
N ASP A 492 -18.67 -24.50 13.33
CA ASP A 492 -17.53 -24.55 12.40
C ASP A 492 -16.22 -24.81 13.14
N GLU A 493 -15.27 -25.47 12.48
CA GLU A 493 -13.92 -25.71 12.98
C GLU A 493 -12.90 -24.79 12.30
N ILE A 494 -12.01 -24.19 13.08
CA ILE A 494 -10.86 -23.44 12.58
C ILE A 494 -9.61 -24.25 12.87
N HIS A 495 -8.99 -24.82 11.83
CA HIS A 495 -7.68 -25.44 11.94
C HIS A 495 -6.60 -24.38 11.72
N TRP A 496 -5.64 -24.30 12.66
CA TRP A 496 -4.56 -23.31 12.64
C TRP A 496 -3.22 -24.00 12.80
N VAL A 497 -2.24 -23.60 11.99
CA VAL A 497 -0.85 -24.03 12.10
C VAL A 497 0.02 -22.77 12.15
N GLN A 498 0.87 -22.67 13.16
CA GLN A 498 1.81 -21.57 13.33
C GLN A 498 3.21 -22.07 13.68
N LEU A 499 4.22 -21.31 13.26
CA LEU A 499 5.63 -21.65 13.42
C LEU A 499 6.06 -21.69 14.90
N TYR A 500 5.54 -20.77 15.72
CA TYR A 500 5.80 -20.72 17.15
C TYR A 500 4.57 -20.17 17.88
N GLU A 501 4.31 -20.70 19.06
CA GLU A 501 3.36 -20.13 20.01
C GLU A 501 4.14 -19.77 21.27
N HIS A 502 3.97 -18.54 21.76
CA HIS A 502 4.47 -18.21 23.08
C HIS A 502 3.72 -19.06 24.09
N LYS A 503 4.45 -19.73 25.00
CA LYS A 503 3.87 -20.59 26.04
C LYS A 503 2.76 -19.91 26.86
N PHE A 504 2.78 -18.57 26.89
CA PHE A 504 1.79 -17.73 27.56
C PHE A 504 1.41 -16.56 26.65
N TRP A 505 0.11 -16.25 26.57
CA TRP A 505 -0.40 -15.02 25.97
C TRP A 505 -0.60 -13.98 27.08
N GLY A 506 0.45 -13.22 27.43
CA GLY A 506 0.41 -12.23 28.51
C GLY A 506 1.71 -12.20 29.33
N ASP A 507 1.69 -11.55 30.49
CA ASP A 507 2.82 -11.58 31.43
C ASP A 507 3.16 -13.03 31.77
N SER A 508 4.45 -13.34 31.86
CA SER A 508 4.96 -14.69 32.15
C SER A 508 4.56 -15.25 33.53
N THR A 509 3.76 -14.51 34.28
CA THR A 509 3.19 -14.88 35.59
C THR A 509 1.68 -15.19 35.54
N SER A 510 1.04 -15.12 34.36
CA SER A 510 -0.40 -15.47 34.21
C SER A 510 -0.62 -16.95 33.97
#